data_AF-A0A5J4R601-F1
#
_entry.id   AF-A0A5J4R601-F1
#
_cell.length_a   1.000
_cell.length_b   1.000
_cell.length_c   1.000
_cell.angle_alpha   90.00
_cell.angle_beta   90.00
_cell.angle_gamma   90.00
#
_symmetry.space_group_name_H-M   'P 1'
#
loop_
_entity.id
_entity.type
_entity.pdbx_description
1 polymer ?
#
loop_
_entity_poly.entity_id
_entity_poly.type
_entity_poly.pdbx_seq_one_letter_code
_entity_poly.pdbx_strand_id
1 'polypeptide(L)'
;MELIKQNNFEGLIDNVYQTHCVLQQNAQKAVNQNLTIKNWLVGYYIVEFEQNGEDRAKYGTRLLEEIEKRTKTKGLKGYSIRALRNFRLFYSMYPQIRQTVFAELQRIDIKNILSFSMEETAIRGH
;
A
#
# COMPACT_ATOMS: atom_id res chain seq x y z
N MET A 1 -6.75 -22.09 22.87
CA MET A 1 -8.18 -21.90 22.53
C MET A 1 -8.67 -23.22 21.97
N GLU A 2 -9.38 -23.99 22.78
CA GLU A 2 -10.01 -25.24 22.36
C GLU A 2 -11.20 -24.92 21.47
N LEU A 3 -11.16 -25.38 20.22
CA LEU A 3 -12.32 -25.39 19.34
C LEU A 3 -13.28 -26.48 19.85
N ILE A 4 -14.51 -26.05 20.12
CA ILE A 4 -15.52 -26.71 20.93
C ILE A 4 -15.90 -28.09 20.37
N LYS A 5 -15.93 -29.09 21.25
CA LYS A 5 -16.42 -30.45 20.98
C LYS A 5 -17.84 -30.62 21.53
N GLN A 6 -18.80 -29.80 21.09
CA GLN A 6 -20.23 -29.98 21.40
C GLN A 6 -21.03 -30.02 20.10
N ASN A 7 -21.58 -31.20 19.81
CA ASN A 7 -22.33 -31.53 18.60
C ASN A 7 -23.80 -31.09 18.72
N ASN A 8 -24.05 -29.86 19.15
CA ASN A 8 -25.39 -29.30 19.34
C ASN A 8 -25.52 -27.96 18.59
N PHE A 9 -26.75 -27.46 18.48
CA PHE A 9 -27.06 -26.27 17.69
C PHE A 9 -26.34 -25.02 18.20
N GLU A 10 -26.24 -24.82 19.52
CA GLU A 10 -25.51 -23.68 20.09
C GLU A 10 -24.04 -23.70 19.71
N GLY A 11 -23.37 -24.86 19.79
CA GLY A 11 -21.99 -25.02 19.33
C GLY A 11 -21.81 -24.76 17.83
N LEU A 12 -22.79 -25.11 17.00
CA LEU A 12 -22.80 -24.74 15.58
C LEU A 12 -22.87 -23.21 15.40
N ILE A 13 -23.79 -22.54 16.08
CA ILE A 13 -23.96 -21.08 15.98
C ILE A 13 -22.70 -20.36 16.46
N ASP A 14 -22.12 -20.79 17.57
CA ASP A 14 -20.84 -20.25 18.07
C ASP A 14 -19.72 -20.44 17.05
N ASN A 15 -19.59 -21.62 16.43
CA ASN A 15 -18.59 -21.87 15.40
C ASN A 15 -18.78 -20.97 14.17
N VAL A 16 -20.02 -20.76 13.71
CA VAL A 16 -20.32 -19.84 12.60
C VAL A 16 -19.95 -18.40 12.98
N TYR A 17 -20.34 -17.95 14.17
CA TYR A 17 -20.05 -16.61 14.65
C TYR A 17 -18.55 -16.35 14.77
N GLN A 18 -17.81 -17.25 15.42
CA GLN A 18 -16.36 -17.12 15.57
C GLN A 18 -15.64 -17.14 14.22
N THR A 19 -16.06 -18.02 13.31
CA THR A 19 -15.51 -18.06 11.94
C THR A 19 -15.72 -16.73 11.23
N HIS A 20 -16.93 -16.16 11.29
CA HIS A 20 -17.22 -14.85 10.71
C HIS A 20 -16.33 -13.76 11.33
N CYS A 21 -16.27 -13.66 12.65
CA CYS A 21 -15.48 -12.65 13.34
C CYS A 21 -13.99 -12.73 12.97
N VAL A 22 -13.40 -13.93 12.98
CA VAL A 22 -11.98 -14.13 12.65
C VAL A 22 -11.70 -13.77 11.19
N LEU A 23 -12.51 -14.27 10.25
CA LEU A 23 -12.29 -14.01 8.83
C LEU A 23 -12.52 -12.54 8.45
N GLN A 24 -13.53 -11.89 9.04
CA GLN A 24 -13.78 -10.46 8.84
C GLN A 24 -12.62 -9.60 9.37
N GLN A 25 -12.10 -9.92 10.55
CA GLN A 25 -10.93 -9.24 11.10
C GLN A 25 -9.69 -9.45 10.23
N ASN A 26 -9.48 -10.66 9.72
CA ASN A 26 -8.37 -10.96 8.83
C ASN A 26 -8.48 -10.18 7.51
N ALA A 27 -9.68 -10.09 6.92
CA ALA A 27 -9.92 -9.28 5.73
C ALA A 27 -9.60 -7.80 5.98
N GLN A 28 -10.05 -7.24 7.11
CA GLN A 28 -9.76 -5.85 7.48
C GLN A 28 -8.25 -5.61 7.68
N LYS A 29 -7.54 -6.54 8.31
CA LYS A 29 -6.07 -6.48 8.47
C LYS A 29 -5.36 -6.46 7.12
N ALA A 30 -5.74 -7.37 6.21
CA ALA A 30 -5.16 -7.44 4.88
C ALA A 30 -5.39 -6.13 4.09
N VAL A 31 -6.60 -5.56 4.16
CA VAL A 31 -6.91 -4.26 3.54
C VAL A 31 -6.05 -3.14 4.14
N ASN A 32 -5.94 -3.07 5.47
CA ASN A 32 -5.16 -2.04 6.16
C ASN A 32 -3.67 -2.14 5.82
N GLN A 33 -3.11 -3.34 5.75
CA GLN A 33 -1.73 -3.59 5.34
C GLN A 33 -1.48 -3.11 3.91
N ASN A 34 -2.34 -3.51 2.97
CA ASN A 34 -2.24 -3.09 1.58
C ASN A 34 -2.35 -1.57 1.41
N LEU A 35 -3.26 -0.92 2.14
CA LEU A 35 -3.38 0.53 2.12
C LEU A 35 -2.12 1.21 2.68
N THR A 36 -1.54 0.67 3.75
CA THR A 36 -0.31 1.19 4.35
C THR A 36 0.85 1.10 3.36
N ILE A 37 1.05 -0.07 2.76
CA ILE A 37 2.08 -0.31 1.75
C ILE A 37 1.89 0.62 0.55
N LYS A 38 0.68 0.68 -0.01
CA LYS A 38 0.34 1.56 -1.15
C LYS A 38 0.65 3.02 -0.82
N ASN A 39 0.20 3.51 0.33
CA ASN A 39 0.38 4.90 0.73
C ASN A 39 1.87 5.23 0.90
N TRP A 40 2.64 4.33 1.49
CA TRP A 40 4.09 4.50 1.64
C TRP A 40 4.81 4.50 0.28
N LEU A 41 4.50 3.54 -0.59
CA LEU A 41 5.09 3.45 -1.93
C LEU A 41 4.80 4.67 -2.80
N VAL A 42 3.56 5.18 -2.76
CA VAL A 42 3.21 6.40 -3.48
C VAL A 42 4.02 7.59 -2.95
N GLY A 43 4.24 7.66 -1.64
CA GLY A 43 5.14 8.64 -1.02
C GLY A 43 6.58 8.52 -1.54
N TYR A 44 7.10 7.29 -1.58
CA TYR A 44 8.41 6.98 -2.15
C TYR A 44 8.52 7.47 -3.60
N TYR A 45 7.57 7.11 -4.47
CA TYR A 45 7.57 7.54 -5.88
C TYR A 45 7.56 9.06 -6.04
N ILE A 46 6.80 9.77 -5.21
CA ILE A 46 6.76 11.23 -5.25
C ILE A 46 8.12 11.81 -4.91
N VAL A 47 8.74 11.37 -3.80
CA VAL A 47 10.03 11.92 -3.35
C VAL A 47 11.16 11.57 -4.32
N GLU A 48 11.20 10.34 -4.84
CA GLU A 48 12.20 9.95 -5.84
C GLU A 48 12.06 10.77 -7.12
N PHE A 49 10.84 11.02 -7.59
CA PHE A 49 10.61 11.88 -8.75
C PHE A 49 11.03 13.33 -8.48
N GLU A 50 10.70 13.88 -7.30
CA GLU A 50 11.09 15.24 -6.90
C GLU A 50 12.63 15.41 -6.83
N GLN A 51 13.37 14.36 -6.45
CA GLN A 51 14.83 14.40 -6.32
C GLN A 51 15.56 14.09 -7.63
N ASN A 52 15.14 13.03 -8.32
CA ASN A 52 15.89 12.38 -9.39
C ASN A 52 15.18 12.40 -10.75
N GLY A 53 13.94 12.88 -10.82
CA GLY A 53 13.16 12.87 -12.06
C GLY A 53 13.77 13.74 -13.16
N GLU A 54 13.82 13.21 -14.37
CA GLU A 54 14.33 13.90 -15.57
C GLU A 54 13.49 15.13 -15.91
N ASP A 55 12.16 14.96 -15.89
CA ASP A 55 11.18 16.00 -16.19
C ASP A 55 10.74 16.80 -14.95
N ARG A 56 11.42 16.67 -13.80
CA ARG A 56 10.95 17.28 -12.53
C ARG A 56 10.73 18.79 -12.62
N ALA A 57 11.56 19.49 -13.41
CA ALA A 57 11.47 20.93 -13.61
C ALA A 57 10.17 21.36 -14.33
N LYS A 58 9.61 20.48 -15.17
CA LYS A 58 8.35 20.71 -15.88
C LYS A 58 7.13 20.72 -14.96
N TYR A 59 7.17 19.88 -13.93
CA TYR A 59 6.06 19.70 -13.01
C TYR A 59 6.20 20.54 -11.74
N GLY A 60 7.42 20.64 -11.20
CA GLY A 60 7.78 21.52 -10.09
C GLY A 60 6.76 21.50 -8.95
N THR A 61 6.29 22.70 -8.58
CA THR A 61 5.31 22.90 -7.50
C THR A 61 3.92 22.33 -7.79
N ARG A 62 3.60 22.05 -9.06
CA ARG A 62 2.29 21.52 -9.50
C ARG A 62 2.26 20.00 -9.61
N LEU A 63 3.33 19.30 -9.23
CA LEU A 63 3.42 17.84 -9.35
C LEU A 63 2.20 17.12 -8.75
N LEU A 64 1.79 17.48 -7.53
CA LEU A 64 0.67 16.82 -6.85
C LEU A 64 -0.69 17.10 -7.53
N GLU A 65 -0.87 18.30 -8.09
CA GLU A 65 -2.08 18.67 -8.84
C GLU A 65 -2.19 17.84 -10.12
N GLU A 66 -1.06 17.66 -10.82
CA GLU A 66 -0.99 16.82 -12.01
C GLU A 66 -1.21 15.33 -11.68
N ILE A 67 -0.69 14.84 -10.56
CA ILE A 67 -0.96 13.46 -10.11
C ILE A 67 -2.46 13.29 -9.80
N GLU A 68 -3.09 14.19 -9.04
CA GLU A 68 -4.52 14.12 -8.73
C GLU A 68 -5.36 14.12 -10.02
N LYS A 69 -5.08 15.05 -10.95
CA LYS A 69 -5.78 15.14 -12.23
C LYS A 69 -5.64 13.86 -13.05
N ARG A 70 -4.42 13.35 -13.21
CA ARG A 70 -4.15 12.16 -14.05
C ARG A 70 -4.67 10.87 -13.42
N THR A 71 -4.56 10.72 -12.10
CA THR A 71 -5.13 9.56 -11.39
C THR A 71 -6.66 9.56 -11.45
N LYS A 72 -7.29 10.73 -11.34
CA LYS A 72 -8.74 10.89 -11.53
C LYS A 72 -9.18 10.50 -12.94
N THR A 73 -8.44 10.90 -13.99
CA THR A 73 -8.75 10.47 -15.37
C THR A 73 -8.63 8.96 -15.58
N LYS A 74 -7.83 8.28 -14.76
CA LYS A 74 -7.72 6.82 -14.75
C LYS A 74 -8.76 6.13 -13.84
N GLY A 75 -9.73 6.87 -13.30
CA GLY A 75 -10.78 6.35 -12.42
C GLY A 75 -10.34 6.04 -10.99
N LEU A 76 -9.13 6.45 -10.59
CA LEU A 76 -8.62 6.18 -9.25
C LEU A 76 -9.21 7.14 -8.21
N LYS A 77 -9.65 6.58 -7.08
CA LYS A 77 -10.14 7.32 -5.91
C LYS A 77 -9.07 7.35 -4.81
N GLY A 78 -9.14 8.34 -3.92
CA GLY A 78 -8.24 8.46 -2.77
C GLY A 78 -6.86 9.06 -3.08
N TYR A 79 -6.70 9.73 -4.23
CA TYR A 79 -5.47 10.41 -4.66
C TYR A 79 -5.65 11.93 -4.70
N SER A 80 -6.40 12.50 -3.75
CA SER A 80 -6.52 13.96 -3.68
C SER A 80 -5.18 14.61 -3.34
N ILE A 81 -5.00 15.90 -3.64
CA ILE A 81 -3.77 16.64 -3.27
C ILE A 81 -3.43 16.45 -1.78
N ARG A 82 -4.46 16.47 -0.90
CA ARG A 82 -4.28 16.22 0.54
C ARG A 82 -3.77 14.81 0.81
N ALA A 83 -4.34 13.79 0.16
CA ALA A 83 -3.88 12.41 0.31
C ALA A 83 -2.43 12.25 -0.18
N LEU A 84 -2.09 12.82 -1.33
CA LEU A 84 -0.74 12.79 -1.90
C LEU A 84 0.29 13.46 -0.99
N ARG A 85 -0.05 14.62 -0.38
CA ARG A 85 0.80 15.27 0.63
C ARG A 85 1.04 14.35 1.83
N ASN A 86 0.00 13.65 2.30
CA ASN A 86 0.13 12.70 3.40
C ASN A 86 1.00 11.50 3.02
N PHE A 87 0.87 10.97 1.80
CA PHE A 87 1.71 9.87 1.31
C PHE A 87 3.17 10.28 1.24
N ARG A 88 3.46 11.46 0.67
CA ARG A 88 4.81 12.04 0.63
C ARG A 88 5.39 12.17 2.03
N LEU A 89 4.65 12.77 2.96
CA LEU A 89 5.07 12.91 4.36
C LEU A 89 5.31 11.56 5.03
N PHE A 90 4.44 10.57 4.77
CA PHE A 90 4.58 9.23 5.35
C PHE A 90 5.90 8.57 4.94
N TYR A 91 6.28 8.64 3.66
CA TYR A 91 7.59 8.16 3.23
C TYR A 91 8.72 8.97 3.87
N SER A 92 8.66 10.30 3.84
CA SER A 92 9.71 11.16 4.41
C SER A 92 9.95 10.94 5.90
N MET A 93 8.91 10.60 6.66
CA MET A 93 9.00 10.36 8.10
C MET A 93 9.45 8.93 8.45
N TYR A 94 9.18 7.97 7.57
CA TYR A 94 9.49 6.57 7.80
C TYR A 94 10.24 5.93 6.62
N PRO A 95 11.39 6.45 6.17
CA PRO A 95 12.17 5.80 5.11
C PRO A 95 12.72 4.43 5.55
N GLN A 96 12.95 4.24 6.85
CA GLN A 96 13.54 3.03 7.45
C GLN A 96 12.67 1.77 7.32
N ILE A 97 11.35 1.90 7.11
CA ILE A 97 10.46 0.74 7.00
C ILE A 97 10.47 0.11 5.59
N ARG A 98 11.32 0.59 4.69
CA ARG A 98 11.50 0.09 3.33
C ARG A 98 11.60 -1.44 3.30
N GLN A 99 12.51 -2.01 4.08
CA GLN A 99 12.73 -3.47 4.09
C GLN A 99 11.46 -4.24 4.47
N THR A 100 10.72 -3.78 5.48
CA THR A 100 9.45 -4.37 5.91
C THR A 100 8.39 -4.29 4.80
N VAL A 101 8.24 -3.11 4.18
CA VAL A 101 7.29 -2.91 3.08
C VAL A 101 7.59 -3.83 1.89
N PHE A 102 8.86 -3.95 1.50
CA PHE A 102 9.27 -4.83 0.41
C PHE A 102 9.11 -6.31 0.75
N ALA A 103 9.40 -6.73 1.99
CA ALA A 103 9.16 -8.09 2.44
C ALA A 103 7.66 -8.45 2.39
N GLU A 104 6.78 -7.54 2.82
CA GLU A 104 5.33 -7.75 2.73
C GLU A 104 4.84 -7.76 1.27
N LEU A 105 5.40 -6.92 0.39
CA LEU A 105 5.06 -6.97 -1.05
C LEU A 105 5.38 -8.32 -1.70
N GLN A 106 6.49 -8.95 -1.31
CA GLN A 106 6.86 -10.29 -1.80
C GLN A 106 5.86 -11.37 -1.34
N ARG A 107 5.23 -11.17 -0.18
CA ARG A 107 4.21 -12.09 0.36
C ARG A 107 2.85 -11.98 -0.34
N ILE A 108 2.51 -10.82 -0.91
CA ILE A 108 1.17 -10.56 -1.47
C ILE A 108 1.08 -11.00 -2.95
N ASP A 109 2.09 -11.69 -3.50
CA ASP A 109 2.17 -12.16 -4.90
C ASP A 109 1.83 -11.07 -5.94
N ILE A 110 2.19 -9.81 -5.63
CA ILE A 110 2.04 -8.65 -6.53
C ILE A 110 3.30 -8.51 -7.41
N LYS A 111 3.72 -9.60 -8.06
CA LYS A 111 4.91 -9.60 -8.93
C LYS A 111 4.83 -8.57 -10.07
N ASN A 112 3.62 -8.16 -10.46
CA ASN A 112 3.40 -7.21 -11.56
C ASN A 112 3.62 -5.72 -11.20
N ILE A 113 3.71 -5.34 -9.92
CA ILE A 113 3.99 -3.94 -9.53
C ILE A 113 5.48 -3.73 -9.25
N LEU A 114 6.18 -4.78 -8.77
CA LEU A 114 7.59 -4.72 -8.40
C LEU A 114 8.55 -4.73 -9.61
N SER A 115 8.17 -5.33 -10.74
CA SER A 115 8.99 -5.31 -11.96
C SER A 115 9.29 -3.88 -12.42
N PHE A 116 8.34 -2.97 -12.28
CA PHE A 116 8.50 -1.56 -12.65
C PHE A 116 9.46 -0.78 -11.73
N SER A 117 9.58 -1.18 -10.45
CA SER A 117 10.37 -0.44 -9.45
C SER A 117 11.76 -1.03 -9.19
N MET A 118 12.02 -2.27 -9.60
CA MET A 118 13.30 -2.96 -9.36
C MET A 118 14.29 -2.83 -10.53
N GLU A 119 13.82 -2.60 -11.76
CA GLU A 119 14.70 -2.40 -12.93
C GLU A 119 15.54 -1.11 -12.82
N GLU A 120 15.04 -0.09 -12.13
CA GLU A 120 15.74 1.20 -11.98
C GLU A 120 16.87 1.17 -10.95
N THR A 121 16.81 0.28 -9.95
CA THR A 121 17.85 0.18 -8.92
C THR A 121 19.04 -0.70 -9.31
N ALA A 122 18.90 -1.52 -10.36
CA ALA A 122 19.98 -2.37 -10.88
C ALA A 122 20.97 -1.61 -11.78
N ILE A 123 20.59 -0.42 -12.28
CA ILE A 123 21.41 0.35 -13.25
C ILE A 123 22.35 1.35 -12.56
N ARG A 124 22.16 1.66 -11.27
CA ARG A 124 23.00 2.62 -10.52
C ARG A 124 23.99 1.98 -9.54
N GLY A 125 24.22 0.67 -9.67
CA GLY A 125 25.22 -0.08 -8.92
C GLY A 125 26.48 -0.37 -9.75
N HIS A 126 27.03 0.62 -10.45
CA HIS A 126 28.37 0.62 -11.01
C HIS A 126 28.97 2.03 -11.00
#